data_AF-A0A8H8DMF9-F1
#
_entry.id   AF-A0A8H8DMF9-F1
#
_cell.length_a   1.000
_cell.length_b   1.000
_cell.length_c   1.000
_cell.angle_alpha   90.00
_cell.angle_beta   90.00
_cell.angle_gamma   90.00
#
_symmetry.space_group_name_H-M   'P 1'
#
loop_
_entity.id
_entity.type
_entity.pdbx_description
1 polymer ?
#
loop_
_entity_poly.entity_id
_entity_poly.type
_entity_poly.pdbx_seq_one_letter_code
_entity_poly.pdbx_strand_id
1 'polypeptide(L)'
;MVASCNDWVSDSNAAFVLSLARTHARTHTPPGIGNLSDAPFYTFDRPVRPARDQGDEGEDRNAAAATFPPEFTYPLFAEERLFGYQAPRIDLQFASGSLVPYYSFTYRRAVPEAEGKPDDVVGELRKWLPEDDVEFTDHDLFMARAALDHATFRPLGDKVHEYRTKAGDGDGGDDVVYEIHKSSFDDPQFAKYFRRAQIFNIFFIEGATFLDEDDRWEIMTM
;
A
#
# COMPACT_ATOMS: atom_id res chain seq x y z
N MET A 1 -27.79 11.89 25.53
CA MET A 1 -28.00 11.00 24.38
C MET A 1 -26.99 9.89 24.57
N VAL A 2 -27.44 8.72 25.02
CA VAL A 2 -26.54 7.58 25.31
C VAL A 2 -26.11 7.05 23.94
N ALA A 3 -24.81 7.07 23.64
CA ALA A 3 -24.29 6.45 22.44
C ALA A 3 -24.72 4.98 22.45
N SER A 4 -25.23 4.50 21.32
CA SER A 4 -25.58 3.08 21.19
C SER A 4 -24.30 2.28 21.35
N CYS A 5 -24.34 1.12 22.01
CA CYS A 5 -23.19 0.22 22.17
C CYS A 5 -22.53 -0.18 20.83
N ASN A 6 -23.20 0.09 19.70
CA ASN A 6 -22.73 -0.15 18.35
C ASN A 6 -21.89 0.99 17.73
N ASP A 7 -21.74 2.14 18.40
CA ASP A 7 -21.05 3.31 17.83
C ASP A 7 -19.51 3.24 17.93
N TRP A 8 -18.97 2.29 18.71
CA TRP A 8 -17.53 2.15 18.96
C TRP A 8 -16.90 0.92 18.30
N VAL A 9 -17.69 0.08 17.62
CA VAL A 9 -17.20 -1.10 16.90
C VAL A 9 -17.27 -0.80 15.41
N SER A 10 -16.14 -0.94 14.74
CA SER A 10 -16.02 -0.77 13.28
C SER A 10 -15.50 -2.05 12.64
N ASP A 11 -15.90 -2.29 11.39
CA ASP A 11 -15.33 -3.34 10.55
C ASP A 11 -13.88 -2.98 10.18
N SER A 12 -12.92 -3.84 10.47
CA SER A 12 -11.50 -3.57 10.19
C SER A 12 -11.18 -3.63 8.71
N ASN A 13 -11.79 -4.53 7.93
CA ASN A 13 -11.57 -4.60 6.48
C ASN A 13 -11.97 -3.28 5.80
N ALA A 14 -13.08 -2.67 6.22
CA ALA A 14 -13.54 -1.37 5.74
C ALA A 14 -12.71 -0.19 6.27
N ALA A 15 -12.06 -0.33 7.42
CA ALA A 15 -11.18 0.69 7.98
C ALA A 15 -9.83 0.78 7.26
N PHE A 16 -9.33 -0.35 6.72
CA PHE A 16 -8.08 -0.37 5.96
C PHE A 16 -8.23 0.20 4.55
N VAL A 17 -7.24 0.98 4.16
CA VAL A 17 -7.07 1.51 2.81
C VAL A 17 -5.65 1.22 2.36
N LEU A 18 -5.48 0.19 1.53
CA LEU A 18 -4.18 -0.18 0.97
C LEU A 18 -3.94 0.59 -0.33
N SER A 19 -2.70 0.98 -0.60
CA SER A 19 -2.32 1.58 -1.89
C SER A 19 -0.87 1.30 -2.27
N LEU A 20 -0.61 1.32 -3.58
CA LEU A 20 0.74 1.28 -4.13
C LEU A 20 1.11 2.66 -4.69
N ALA A 21 2.08 3.31 -4.07
CA ALA A 21 2.55 4.62 -4.46
C ALA A 21 3.53 4.52 -5.64
N ARG A 22 3.17 5.15 -6.76
CA ARG A 22 4.05 5.40 -7.90
C ARG A 22 4.08 6.90 -8.14
N THR A 23 5.23 7.53 -7.93
CA THR A 23 5.39 8.96 -8.14
C THR A 23 6.47 9.22 -9.16
N HIS A 24 6.15 10.06 -10.14
CA HIS A 24 7.15 10.73 -10.95
C HIS A 24 7.29 12.17 -10.45
N ALA A 25 8.53 12.63 -10.27
CA ALA A 25 8.81 14.06 -10.18
C ALA A 25 8.69 14.65 -11.60
N ARG A 26 7.68 15.47 -11.87
CA ARG A 26 7.68 16.31 -13.08
C ARG A 26 8.45 17.61 -12.79
N THR A 27 9.43 17.93 -13.61
CA THR A 27 10.15 19.21 -13.59
C THR A 27 9.41 20.33 -14.33
N HIS A 28 8.14 20.14 -14.72
CA HIS A 28 7.39 21.12 -15.49
C HIS A 28 6.41 21.89 -14.60
N THR A 29 6.73 23.16 -14.30
CA THR A 29 5.79 24.12 -13.70
C THR A 29 4.62 24.32 -14.66
N PRO A 30 3.35 24.09 -14.25
CA PRO A 30 2.20 24.45 -15.06
C PRO A 30 2.21 25.97 -15.30
N PRO A 31 1.92 26.45 -16.53
CA PRO A 31 1.82 27.89 -16.76
C PRO A 31 0.60 28.43 -16.00
N GLY A 32 0.83 29.21 -14.93
CA GLY A 32 -0.25 29.94 -14.26
C GLY A 32 -0.18 30.08 -12.73
N ILE A 33 0.79 29.49 -12.03
CA ILE A 33 0.93 29.67 -10.57
C ILE A 33 2.25 30.40 -10.29
N GLY A 34 2.14 31.70 -10.01
CA GLY A 34 3.26 32.52 -9.61
C GLY A 34 3.83 32.09 -8.27
N ASN A 35 5.16 31.96 -8.23
CA ASN A 35 6.06 31.93 -7.07
C ASN A 35 5.47 31.40 -5.75
N LEU A 36 5.39 30.08 -5.62
CA LEU A 36 5.70 29.43 -4.35
C LEU A 36 6.92 28.52 -4.54
N SER A 37 7.82 28.62 -3.58
CA SER A 37 9.10 27.94 -3.38
C SER A 37 9.26 26.54 -4.01
N ASP A 38 10.48 26.28 -4.46
CA ASP A 38 11.07 25.08 -5.10
C ASP A 38 10.80 23.70 -4.44
N ALA A 39 9.54 23.36 -4.14
CA ALA A 39 9.15 22.01 -3.75
C ALA A 39 8.70 21.22 -4.99
N PRO A 40 9.24 20.01 -5.24
CA PRO A 40 8.80 19.19 -6.36
C PRO A 40 7.32 18.79 -6.18
N PHE A 41 6.51 19.00 -7.22
CA PHE A 41 5.16 18.45 -7.29
C PHE A 41 5.23 16.99 -7.75
N TYR A 42 4.69 16.07 -6.94
CA TYR A 42 4.56 14.66 -7.29
C TYR A 42 3.20 14.42 -7.95
N THR A 43 3.21 13.81 -9.14
CA THR A 43 1.99 13.33 -9.81
C THR A 43 2.03 11.82 -9.88
N PHE A 44 0.87 11.20 -9.71
CA PHE A 44 0.68 9.78 -9.91
C PHE A 44 0.50 9.46 -11.40
N ASP A 45 1.04 8.32 -11.82
CA ASP A 45 0.67 7.72 -13.10
C ASP A 45 -0.77 7.24 -13.09
N ARG A 46 -1.40 7.23 -14.27
CA ARG A 46 -2.71 6.62 -14.45
C ARG A 46 -2.69 5.15 -14.02
N PRO A 47 -3.68 4.69 -13.25
CA PRO A 47 -3.77 3.27 -12.91
C PRO A 47 -3.97 2.43 -14.18
N VAL A 48 -3.26 1.30 -14.28
CA VAL A 48 -3.57 0.24 -15.26
C VAL A 48 -4.86 -0.40 -14.77
N ARG A 49 -6.01 0.04 -15.32
CA ARG A 49 -7.32 -0.52 -14.97
C ARG A 49 -7.43 -1.92 -15.58
N PRO A 50 -7.72 -2.99 -14.80
CA PRO A 50 -8.25 -4.21 -15.40
C PRO A 50 -9.62 -3.89 -16.01
N ALA A 51 -9.83 -4.30 -17.25
CA ALA A 51 -11.01 -3.98 -18.03
C ALA A 51 -12.30 -4.53 -17.38
N ARG A 52 -13.00 -3.66 -16.63
CA ARG A 52 -14.45 -3.74 -16.42
C ARG A 52 -15.04 -2.33 -16.53
N ASP A 53 -15.72 -2.14 -17.66
CA ASP A 53 -16.69 -1.08 -18.00
C ASP A 53 -17.70 -0.83 -16.84
N GLN A 54 -18.30 0.33 -16.58
CA GLN A 54 -18.52 1.54 -17.36
C GLN A 54 -19.07 2.64 -16.40
N GLY A 55 -18.72 3.90 -16.63
CA GLY A 55 -19.50 5.08 -16.18
C GLY A 55 -19.02 5.84 -14.94
N ASP A 56 -18.10 6.80 -15.12
CA ASP A 56 -18.23 8.10 -14.46
C ASP A 56 -17.43 9.15 -15.26
N GLU A 57 -18.12 10.20 -15.71
CA GLU A 57 -17.58 11.30 -16.51
C GLU A 57 -16.91 12.33 -15.58
N GLY A 58 -15.67 12.69 -15.92
CA GLY A 58 -15.08 14.02 -15.73
C GLY A 58 -15.07 14.63 -14.32
N GLU A 59 -13.91 14.58 -13.67
CA GLU A 59 -13.33 15.75 -12.99
C GLU A 59 -11.83 15.48 -12.74
N ASP A 60 -11.02 16.53 -12.92
CA ASP A 60 -9.56 16.58 -12.74
C ASP A 60 -9.13 16.17 -11.33
N ARG A 61 -9.20 14.86 -11.04
CA ARG A 61 -8.62 14.27 -9.85
C ARG A 61 -7.18 13.96 -10.20
N ASN A 62 -6.26 14.76 -9.67
CA ASN A 62 -4.89 14.35 -9.35
C ASN A 62 -4.91 12.84 -9.08
N ALA A 63 -4.32 12.03 -9.98
CA ALA A 63 -4.63 10.61 -10.10
C ALA A 63 -4.43 9.91 -8.74
N ALA A 64 -5.50 9.78 -7.95
CA ALA A 64 -5.36 9.17 -6.64
C ALA A 64 -4.84 7.75 -6.89
N ALA A 65 -3.78 7.35 -6.18
CA ALA A 65 -3.31 5.97 -6.22
C ALA A 65 -4.52 5.05 -6.10
N ALA A 66 -4.61 4.02 -6.96
CA ALA A 66 -5.70 3.06 -6.84
C ALA A 66 -5.63 2.45 -5.44
N THR A 67 -6.67 2.69 -4.65
CA THR A 67 -6.81 2.13 -3.31
C THR A 67 -7.59 0.85 -3.36
N PHE A 68 -7.25 -0.10 -2.51
CA PHE A 68 -7.95 -1.37 -2.39
C PHE A 68 -8.03 -1.80 -0.92
N PRO A 69 -9.13 -2.44 -0.48
CA PRO A 69 -9.22 -2.98 0.87
C PRO A 69 -8.52 -4.35 0.96
N PRO A 70 -8.12 -4.79 2.16
CA PRO A 70 -7.80 -6.20 2.42
C PRO A 70 -9.06 -7.07 2.33
N GLU A 71 -8.89 -8.37 2.09
CA GLU A 71 -9.95 -9.37 2.18
C GLU A 71 -10.07 -9.94 3.59
N PHE A 72 -8.94 -10.05 4.28
CA PHE A 72 -8.85 -10.59 5.65
C PHE A 72 -8.09 -9.64 6.56
N THR A 73 -8.62 -9.38 7.75
CA THR A 73 -7.87 -8.68 8.81
C THR A 73 -7.93 -9.38 10.16
N TYR A 74 -8.57 -10.55 10.23
CA TYR A 74 -8.68 -11.32 11.47
C TYR A 74 -7.35 -11.70 12.14
N PRO A 75 -6.20 -11.85 11.42
CA PRO A 75 -4.92 -12.07 12.08
C PRO A 75 -4.45 -10.86 12.91
N LEU A 76 -4.88 -9.65 12.53
CA LEU A 76 -4.62 -8.41 13.26
C LEU A 76 -5.73 -8.13 14.28
N PHE A 77 -6.99 -8.20 13.84
CA PHE A 77 -8.15 -7.78 14.62
C PHE A 77 -9.18 -8.91 14.69
N ALA A 78 -9.32 -9.54 15.85
CA ALA A 78 -10.22 -10.68 16.03
C ALA A 78 -11.65 -10.39 15.54
N GLU A 79 -12.25 -11.37 14.85
CA GLU A 79 -13.56 -11.22 14.19
C GLU A 79 -13.67 -10.05 13.20
N GLU A 80 -12.53 -9.51 12.74
CA GLU A 80 -12.46 -8.37 11.82
C GLU A 80 -13.14 -7.12 12.38
N ARG A 81 -12.96 -6.91 13.69
CA ARG A 81 -13.57 -5.81 14.44
C ARG A 81 -12.53 -4.96 15.14
N LEU A 82 -12.69 -3.65 14.99
CA LEU A 82 -11.97 -2.61 15.73
C LEU A 82 -12.88 -2.00 16.78
N PHE A 83 -12.47 -2.09 18.04
CA PHE A 83 -13.14 -1.46 19.16
C PHE A 83 -12.49 -0.13 19.55
N GLY A 84 -13.34 0.84 19.86
CA GLY A 84 -12.98 2.06 20.55
C GLY A 84 -12.78 3.28 19.65
N TYR A 85 -13.10 3.20 18.36
CA TYR A 85 -12.92 4.30 17.41
C TYR A 85 -14.16 4.53 16.55
N GLN A 86 -14.53 5.80 16.38
CA GLN A 86 -15.55 6.24 15.43
C GLN A 86 -14.91 6.62 14.10
N ALA A 87 -15.41 6.03 13.01
CA ALA A 87 -14.88 6.19 11.66
C ALA A 87 -13.35 6.03 11.61
N PRO A 88 -12.80 4.89 12.10
CA PRO A 88 -11.38 4.62 11.96
C PRO A 88 -11.00 4.48 10.49
N ARG A 89 -9.82 4.99 10.15
CA ARG A 89 -9.19 4.85 8.85
C ARG A 89 -7.71 4.51 9.06
N ILE A 90 -7.29 3.39 8.49
CA ILE A 90 -5.92 2.89 8.50
C ILE A 90 -5.43 2.93 7.06
N ASP A 91 -4.68 3.97 6.71
CA ASP A 91 -4.00 4.03 5.41
C ASP A 91 -2.69 3.26 5.53
N LEU A 92 -2.49 2.27 4.66
CA LEU A 92 -1.25 1.51 4.56
C LEU A 92 -0.76 1.55 3.11
N GLN A 93 0.24 2.38 2.86
CA GLN A 93 0.78 2.66 1.54
C GLN A 93 2.12 1.95 1.36
N PHE A 94 2.41 1.47 0.16
CA PHE A 94 3.68 0.86 -0.16
C PHE A 94 4.30 1.52 -1.39
N ALA A 95 5.60 1.78 -1.37
CA ALA A 95 6.31 2.16 -2.59
C ALA A 95 6.19 1.04 -3.63
N SER A 96 5.68 1.35 -4.83
CA SER A 96 5.27 0.34 -5.82
C SER A 96 6.37 -0.62 -6.29
N GLY A 97 7.65 -0.23 -6.20
CA GLY A 97 8.79 -1.10 -6.51
C GLY A 97 9.32 -1.82 -5.28
N SER A 98 9.88 -1.07 -4.33
CA SER A 98 10.61 -1.60 -3.17
C SER A 98 9.73 -2.13 -2.03
N LEU A 99 8.42 -1.87 -2.08
CA LEU A 99 7.43 -2.13 -1.04
C LEU A 99 7.76 -1.51 0.32
N VAL A 100 8.56 -0.44 0.37
CA VAL A 100 8.73 0.32 1.63
C VAL A 100 7.34 0.77 2.13
N PRO A 101 6.94 0.41 3.36
CA PRO A 101 5.62 0.74 3.88
C PRO A 101 5.58 2.14 4.52
N TYR A 102 4.42 2.78 4.45
CA TYR A 102 4.01 3.94 5.24
C TYR A 102 2.63 3.64 5.82
N TYR A 103 2.38 4.03 7.07
CA TYR A 103 1.04 3.91 7.66
C TYR A 103 0.60 5.20 8.33
N SER A 104 -0.71 5.46 8.27
CA SER A 104 -1.35 6.45 9.13
C SER A 104 -2.67 5.92 9.68
N PHE A 105 -2.90 6.20 10.96
CA PHE A 105 -4.14 5.85 11.63
C PHE A 105 -4.85 7.14 12.06
N THR A 106 -6.07 7.32 11.54
CA THR A 106 -6.91 8.47 11.85
C THR A 106 -8.30 8.00 12.27
N TYR A 107 -8.99 8.79 13.07
CA TYR A 107 -10.33 8.50 13.55
C TYR A 107 -11.01 9.81 13.98
N ARG A 108 -12.34 9.79 14.04
CA ARG A 108 -13.11 10.98 14.45
C ARG A 108 -13.09 11.18 15.96
N ARG A 109 -13.30 10.10 16.72
CA ARG A 109 -13.33 10.08 18.18
C ARG A 109 -12.88 8.73 18.69
N ALA A 110 -12.23 8.72 19.86
CA ALA A 110 -11.97 7.51 20.62
C ALA A 110 -13.02 7.34 21.73
N VAL A 111 -13.24 6.11 22.16
CA VAL A 111 -14.12 5.76 23.26
C VAL A 111 -13.64 6.44 24.56
N PRO A 112 -14.55 6.99 25.40
CA PRO A 112 -14.19 7.50 26.70
C PRO A 112 -13.59 6.41 27.59
N GLU A 113 -12.61 6.74 28.42
CA GLU A 113 -11.94 5.78 29.32
C GLU A 113 -12.92 5.03 30.24
N ALA A 114 -14.03 5.66 30.61
CA ALA A 114 -15.09 5.05 31.43
C ALA A 114 -15.93 3.98 30.69
N GLU A 115 -15.94 4.00 29.36
CA GLU A 115 -16.70 3.06 28.51
C GLU A 115 -15.85 1.90 27.99
N GLY A 116 -14.51 2.05 27.97
CA GLY A 116 -13.60 0.96 27.62
C GLY A 116 -12.21 1.44 27.21
N LYS A 117 -11.30 0.48 27.01
CA LYS A 117 -9.98 0.71 26.42
C LYS A 117 -10.04 0.46 24.91
N PRO A 118 -9.67 1.42 24.05
CA PRO A 118 -9.63 1.20 22.61
C PRO A 118 -8.51 0.21 22.23
N ASP A 119 -8.67 -0.43 21.07
CA ASP A 119 -7.67 -1.35 20.52
C ASP A 119 -6.38 -0.61 20.15
N ASP A 120 -5.22 -1.25 20.35
CA ASP A 120 -3.93 -0.70 19.95
C ASP A 120 -3.67 -0.96 18.46
N VAL A 121 -4.33 -0.19 17.59
CA VAL A 121 -4.27 -0.36 16.13
C VAL A 121 -2.86 -0.27 15.59
N VAL A 122 -2.09 0.73 16.06
CA VAL A 122 -0.72 0.96 15.59
C VAL A 122 0.22 -0.11 16.15
N GLY A 123 0.08 -0.48 17.42
CA GLY A 123 0.88 -1.55 18.02
C GLY A 123 0.65 -2.90 17.36
N GLU A 124 -0.61 -3.21 17.00
CA GLU A 124 -0.94 -4.44 16.29
C GLU A 124 -0.36 -4.44 14.88
N LEU A 125 -0.60 -3.37 14.10
CA LEU A 125 -0.07 -3.25 12.73
C LEU A 125 1.46 -3.37 12.69
N ARG A 126 2.17 -2.79 13.67
CA ARG A 126 3.64 -2.84 13.74
C ARG A 126 4.21 -4.25 13.88
N LYS A 127 3.46 -5.21 14.44
CA LYS A 127 3.92 -6.62 14.53
C LYS A 127 4.02 -7.30 13.16
N TRP A 128 3.30 -6.76 12.18
CA TRP A 128 3.21 -7.31 10.83
C TRP A 128 4.04 -6.52 9.82
N LEU A 129 4.70 -5.43 10.25
CA LEU A 129 5.59 -4.62 9.43
C LEU A 129 7.05 -4.85 9.85
N PRO A 130 8.02 -4.77 8.92
CA PRO A 130 9.43 -4.92 9.25
C PRO A 130 9.92 -3.83 10.21
N GLU A 131 10.58 -4.23 11.31
CA GLU A 131 11.15 -3.30 12.30
C GLU A 131 12.24 -2.38 11.71
N ASP A 132 12.95 -2.84 10.67
CA ASP A 132 14.05 -2.10 10.04
C ASP A 132 13.58 -0.95 9.13
N ASP A 133 12.27 -0.80 8.92
CA ASP A 133 11.67 0.22 8.05
C ASP A 133 10.70 1.14 8.82
N VAL A 134 10.87 1.24 10.14
CA VAL A 134 10.02 1.97 11.11
C VAL A 134 10.03 3.51 10.93
N GLU A 135 10.74 4.06 9.94
CA GLU A 135 10.95 5.51 9.76
C GLU A 135 9.83 6.28 9.04
N PHE A 136 8.78 5.62 8.55
CA PHE A 136 7.76 6.28 7.71
C PHE A 136 6.42 6.49 8.42
N THR A 137 6.43 7.15 9.58
CA THR A 137 5.25 7.91 10.03
C THR A 137 5.19 9.30 9.38
N ASP A 138 6.29 9.73 8.76
CA ASP A 138 6.37 10.97 7.99
C ASP A 138 6.01 10.68 6.53
N HIS A 139 4.92 11.28 6.09
CA HIS A 139 4.39 11.09 4.74
C HIS A 139 5.29 11.72 3.66
N ASP A 140 5.95 12.85 3.95
CA ASP A 140 6.78 13.53 2.96
C ASP A 140 8.07 12.75 2.71
N LEU A 141 8.67 12.18 3.77
CA LEU A 141 9.80 11.26 3.65
C LEU A 141 9.43 10.00 2.86
N PHE A 142 8.25 9.44 3.12
CA PHE A 142 7.74 8.31 2.35
C PHE A 142 7.59 8.65 0.87
N MET A 143 7.02 9.81 0.53
CA MET A 143 6.82 10.22 -0.86
C MET A 143 8.16 10.46 -1.59
N ALA A 144 9.14 11.05 -0.91
CA ALA A 144 10.49 11.19 -1.43
C ALA A 144 11.15 9.82 -1.68
N ARG A 145 10.95 8.87 -0.76
CA ARG A 145 11.44 7.49 -0.90
C ARG A 145 10.76 6.76 -2.05
N ALA A 146 9.44 6.84 -2.17
CA ALA A 146 8.68 6.22 -3.25
C ALA A 146 9.10 6.74 -4.63
N ALA A 147 9.40 8.04 -4.74
CA ALA A 147 9.91 8.64 -5.97
C ALA A 147 11.32 8.14 -6.33
N LEU A 148 12.20 8.02 -5.33
CA LEU A 148 13.55 7.47 -5.52
C LEU A 148 13.49 6.00 -5.95
N ASP A 149 12.69 5.20 -5.26
CA ASP A 149 12.53 3.78 -5.55
C ASP A 149 11.92 3.58 -6.94
N HIS A 150 10.95 4.40 -7.34
CA HIS A 150 10.41 4.35 -8.70
C HIS A 150 11.49 4.52 -9.78
N ALA A 151 12.46 5.42 -9.58
CA ALA A 151 13.55 5.64 -10.54
C ALA A 151 14.63 4.54 -10.50
N THR A 152 14.94 4.04 -9.31
CA THR A 152 16.16 3.25 -9.05
C THR A 152 15.92 1.77 -8.80
N PHE A 153 14.73 1.37 -8.36
CA PHE A 153 14.40 -0.02 -8.10
C PHE A 153 14.48 -0.84 -9.38
N ARG A 154 15.05 -2.04 -9.27
CA ARG A 154 15.05 -3.07 -10.29
C ARG A 154 14.56 -4.37 -9.65
N PRO A 155 13.85 -5.22 -10.41
CA PRO A 155 13.44 -6.52 -9.89
C PRO A 155 14.64 -7.30 -9.33
N LEU A 156 14.39 -8.04 -8.25
CA LEU A 156 15.40 -8.81 -7.54
C LEU A 156 15.40 -10.26 -8.04
N GLY A 157 16.58 -10.89 -7.98
CA GLY A 157 16.79 -12.25 -8.45
C GLY A 157 17.06 -12.36 -9.94
N ASP A 158 16.93 -13.58 -10.45
CA ASP A 158 17.24 -13.94 -11.83
C ASP A 158 15.98 -13.89 -12.69
N LYS A 159 16.00 -13.13 -13.79
CA LYS A 159 14.91 -13.14 -14.76
C LYS A 159 14.78 -14.51 -15.41
N VAL A 160 13.63 -15.16 -15.21
CA VAL A 160 13.31 -16.48 -15.79
C VAL A 160 12.31 -16.39 -16.95
N HIS A 161 11.53 -15.32 -17.02
CA HIS A 161 10.56 -15.12 -18.10
C HIS A 161 10.28 -13.64 -18.39
N GLU A 162 9.82 -13.35 -19.60
CA GLU A 162 9.34 -12.04 -20.03
C GLU A 162 8.21 -12.24 -21.03
N TYR A 163 7.13 -11.48 -20.89
CA TYR A 163 6.05 -11.43 -21.89
C TYR A 163 5.54 -10.00 -22.06
N ARG A 164 4.83 -9.77 -23.18
CA ARG A 164 4.29 -8.46 -23.53
C ARG A 164 2.80 -8.54 -23.77
N THR A 165 2.05 -7.58 -23.25
CA THR A 165 0.65 -7.37 -23.60
C THR A 165 0.55 -6.16 -24.50
N LYS A 166 -0.11 -6.32 -25.65
CA LYS A 166 -0.40 -5.19 -26.52
C LYS A 166 -1.35 -4.23 -25.82
N ALA A 167 -1.12 -2.92 -25.95
CA ALA A 167 -2.18 -1.97 -25.65
C ALA A 167 -3.40 -2.30 -26.53
N GLY A 168 -4.60 -2.33 -25.94
CA GLY A 168 -5.81 -2.68 -26.68
C GLY A 168 -6.01 -1.77 -27.89
N ASP A 169 -6.51 -2.32 -29.00
CA ASP A 169 -6.83 -1.57 -30.22
C ASP A 169 -7.81 -0.43 -29.87
N GLY A 170 -7.29 0.79 -29.69
CA GLY A 170 -8.07 2.00 -29.40
C GLY A 170 -7.60 2.83 -28.20
N ASP A 171 -6.72 2.34 -27.33
CA ASP A 171 -6.37 3.05 -26.08
C ASP A 171 -5.14 3.98 -26.21
N GLY A 172 -4.45 3.97 -27.36
CA GLY A 172 -3.27 4.81 -27.60
C GLY A 172 -2.12 4.60 -26.60
N GLY A 173 -2.19 3.53 -25.78
CA GLY A 173 -1.19 3.19 -24.78
C GLY A 173 0.00 2.46 -25.38
N ASP A 174 1.09 2.43 -24.63
CA ASP A 174 2.28 1.65 -24.95
C ASP A 174 2.08 0.18 -24.57
N ASP A 175 2.77 -0.72 -25.29
CA ASP A 175 2.88 -2.13 -24.91
C ASP A 175 3.43 -2.25 -23.47
N VAL A 176 2.79 -3.08 -22.65
CA VAL A 176 3.25 -3.35 -21.28
C VAL A 176 4.09 -4.61 -21.28
N VAL A 177 5.30 -4.52 -20.71
CA VAL A 177 6.22 -5.64 -20.52
C VAL A 177 6.10 -6.14 -19.09
N TYR A 178 5.95 -7.45 -18.93
CA TYR A 178 5.96 -8.14 -17.65
C TYR A 178 7.17 -9.06 -17.61
N GLU A 179 7.81 -9.15 -16.46
CA GLU A 179 8.96 -10.03 -16.22
C GLU A 179 8.64 -10.95 -15.04
N ILE A 180 9.20 -12.15 -15.04
CA ILE A 180 9.15 -13.05 -13.89
C ILE A 180 10.58 -13.28 -13.43
N HIS A 181 10.84 -13.04 -12.15
CA HIS A 181 12.14 -13.19 -11.52
C HIS A 181 12.08 -14.26 -10.43
N LYS A 182 13.13 -15.08 -10.36
CA LYS A 182 13.31 -16.13 -9.35
C LYS A 182 14.33 -15.65 -8.31
N SER A 183 13.96 -15.73 -7.05
CA SER A 183 14.81 -15.34 -5.92
C SER A 183 14.83 -16.40 -4.81
N SER A 184 15.86 -16.37 -3.97
CA SER A 184 15.95 -17.12 -2.71
C SER A 184 16.29 -16.17 -1.54
N PHE A 185 16.22 -16.65 -0.31
CA PHE A 185 16.59 -15.88 0.89
C PHE A 185 18.11 -15.71 1.08
N ASP A 186 18.94 -16.30 0.20
CA ASP A 186 20.39 -16.10 0.21
C ASP A 186 20.79 -14.65 -0.16
N ASP A 187 19.91 -13.94 -0.90
CA ASP A 187 20.06 -12.52 -1.17
C ASP A 187 19.42 -11.70 -0.02
N PRO A 188 20.22 -11.00 0.81
CA PRO A 188 19.69 -10.19 1.91
C PRO A 188 18.78 -9.05 1.44
N GLN A 189 19.00 -8.54 0.22
CA GLN A 189 18.17 -7.50 -0.36
C GLN A 189 16.78 -8.06 -0.70
N PHE A 190 16.73 -9.29 -1.24
CA PHE A 190 15.48 -10.00 -1.47
C PHE A 190 14.78 -10.36 -0.15
N ALA A 191 15.51 -10.87 0.85
CA ALA A 191 14.93 -11.17 2.17
C ALA A 191 14.25 -9.93 2.77
N LYS A 192 14.91 -8.76 2.70
CA LYS A 192 14.32 -7.49 3.15
C LYS A 192 13.07 -7.10 2.36
N TYR A 193 13.11 -7.22 1.03
CA TYR A 193 11.95 -6.99 0.17
C TYR A 193 10.78 -7.92 0.52
N PHE A 194 11.06 -9.20 0.69
CA PHE A 194 10.05 -10.22 0.96
C PHE A 194 9.36 -10.00 2.31
N ARG A 195 10.09 -9.62 3.36
CA ARG A 195 9.51 -9.23 4.67
C ARG A 195 8.44 -8.14 4.53
N ARG A 196 8.62 -7.17 3.63
CA ARG A 196 7.61 -6.13 3.34
C ARG A 196 6.40 -6.69 2.59
N ALA A 197 6.63 -7.66 1.72
CA ALA A 197 5.59 -8.30 0.92
C ALA A 197 4.72 -9.28 1.73
N GLN A 198 5.25 -9.88 2.80
CA GLN A 198 4.53 -10.96 3.52
C GLN A 198 3.16 -10.54 4.07
N ILE A 199 2.99 -9.27 4.43
CA ILE A 199 1.70 -8.77 4.94
C ILE A 199 0.57 -8.88 3.90
N PHE A 200 0.88 -8.86 2.60
CA PHE A 200 -0.14 -9.09 1.56
C PHE A 200 -0.70 -10.51 1.65
N ASN A 201 0.09 -11.52 2.03
CA ASN A 201 -0.43 -12.87 2.23
C ASN A 201 -1.46 -12.89 3.36
N ILE A 202 -1.21 -12.15 4.44
CA ILE A 202 -2.12 -12.03 5.59
C ILE A 202 -3.44 -11.36 5.18
N PHE A 203 -3.38 -10.38 4.29
CA PHE A 203 -4.57 -9.65 3.85
C PHE A 203 -5.41 -10.36 2.78
N PHE A 204 -4.84 -11.29 2.02
CA PHE A 204 -5.49 -11.83 0.82
C PHE A 204 -5.54 -13.36 0.74
N ILE A 205 -4.95 -14.08 1.69
CA ILE A 205 -4.97 -15.55 1.72
C ILE A 205 -5.49 -16.01 3.08
N GLU A 206 -6.61 -16.72 3.08
CA GLU A 206 -7.18 -17.30 4.28
C GLU A 206 -6.23 -18.34 4.90
N GLY A 207 -5.97 -18.20 6.21
CA GLY A 207 -5.10 -19.09 6.98
C GLY A 207 -3.61 -18.84 6.77
N ALA A 208 -3.23 -17.76 6.08
CA ALA A 208 -1.84 -17.44 5.84
C ALA A 208 -1.08 -17.13 7.14
N THR A 209 0.16 -17.58 7.18
CA THR A 209 1.16 -17.23 8.19
C THR A 209 2.40 -16.72 7.48
N PHE A 210 3.26 -16.01 8.21
CA PHE A 210 4.59 -15.68 7.70
C PHE A 210 5.38 -16.94 7.39
N LEU A 211 6.20 -16.84 6.35
CA LEU A 211 7.11 -17.90 5.93
C LEU A 211 8.40 -17.77 6.72
N ASP A 212 8.94 -18.92 7.14
CA ASP A 212 10.29 -18.99 7.66
C ASP A 212 11.29 -18.78 6.50
N GLU A 213 12.24 -17.87 6.69
CA GLU A 213 13.29 -17.58 5.72
C GLU A 213 14.34 -18.69 5.73
N ASP A 214 14.07 -19.77 5.01
CA ASP A 214 14.94 -20.93 4.89
C ASP A 214 15.37 -21.23 3.43
N ASP A 215 16.52 -21.89 3.26
CA ASP A 215 17.20 -22.15 1.99
C ASP A 215 16.45 -23.08 1.01
N ARG A 216 15.36 -23.72 1.45
CA ARG A 216 14.49 -24.58 0.65
C ARG A 216 13.45 -23.80 -0.14
N TRP A 217 13.25 -22.52 0.16
CA TRP A 217 12.26 -21.69 -0.53
C TRP A 217 12.84 -21.03 -1.78
N GLU A 218 12.13 -21.21 -2.89
CA GLU A 218 12.32 -20.43 -4.12
C GLU A 218 11.06 -19.57 -4.35
N ILE A 219 11.24 -18.26 -4.48
CA ILE A 219 10.15 -17.30 -4.64
C ILE A 219 10.17 -16.73 -6.05
N MET A 220 9.00 -16.68 -6.68
CA MET A 220 8.81 -16.07 -8.00
C MET A 220 8.06 -14.74 -7.84
N THR A 221 8.62 -13.65 -8.36
CA THR A 221 8.00 -12.32 -8.35
C THR A 221 7.76 -11.83 -9.77
N MET A 222 6.65 -11.11 -9.98
CA MET A 222 6.21 -10.57 -11.28
C MET A 222 5.95 -9.07 -11.20
#